data_AF-A0A1W1B9W9-F1
#
_entry.id   AF-A0A1W1B9W9-F1
#
_cell.length_a   1.000
_cell.length_b   1.000
_cell.length_c   1.000
_cell.angle_alpha   90.00
_cell.angle_beta   90.00
_cell.angle_gamma   90.00
#
_symmetry.space_group_name_H-M   'P 1'
#
loop_
_entity.id
_entity.type
_entity.pdbx_description
1 polymer ?
#
loop_
_entity_poly.entity_id
_entity_poly.type
_entity_poly.pdbx_seq_one_letter_code
_entity_poly.pdbx_strand_id
1 'polypeptide(L)'
;MSDFINILQETNSWNILLFIGVEILFWMVISAILILFLPRKYRIHKKEIFLFFLIMNVGLLVMGVVITLVMLLFGLSMATSRIHKPRYEMINFEEYTSSFPMVHSKFHEGILAIGTKHNKSISTDQKIKSLKILYNSNAQGNIGKIKLFLSDSSDETRLYAFALISASEQKLNGQIKEIKSKIDKCKDKKKLEEHQYNLAIAYWQFIFHGIANEHMVLFYTKKIEEILQEISHRANASILLGKIHLFNKRYFEAEEAFKRAIELGVNESSVATFLAEAKYEQREYSEVSKYMQNEEFTIDLRMKPLYEIWKENK
;
A
#
# COMPACT_ATOMS: atom_id res chain seq x y z
N MET A 1 1.34 55.62 -29.49
CA MET A 1 0.53 54.59 -30.19
C MET A 1 0.50 54.82 -31.71
N SER A 2 0.62 56.07 -32.18
CA SER A 2 0.80 56.44 -33.60
C SER A 2 2.16 56.01 -34.18
N ASP A 3 3.25 56.12 -33.41
CA ASP A 3 4.59 55.82 -33.93
C ASP A 3 4.85 54.32 -34.11
N PHE A 4 4.14 53.47 -33.38
CA PHE A 4 4.22 52.01 -33.52
C PHE A 4 3.51 51.51 -34.78
N ILE A 5 2.47 52.23 -35.24
CA ILE A 5 1.71 51.89 -36.45
C ILE A 5 2.46 52.38 -37.70
N ASN A 6 3.12 53.53 -37.63
CA ASN A 6 3.92 54.06 -38.74
C ASN A 6 5.18 53.24 -39.02
N ILE A 7 5.82 52.66 -37.99
CA ILE A 7 6.99 51.77 -38.17
C ILE A 7 6.59 50.43 -38.83
N LEU A 8 5.36 49.94 -38.57
CA LEU A 8 4.84 48.72 -39.20
C LEU A 8 4.45 48.89 -40.67
N GLN A 9 4.15 50.13 -41.12
CA GLN A 9 3.80 50.43 -42.51
C GLN A 9 5.00 50.59 -43.45
N GLU A 10 6.19 50.92 -42.94
CA GLU A 10 7.43 51.00 -43.75
C GLU A 10 8.24 49.69 -43.79
N THR A 11 7.94 48.73 -42.91
CA THR A 11 8.63 47.44 -42.89
C THR A 11 8.09 46.50 -43.97
N ASN A 12 8.94 46.24 -44.96
CA ASN A 12 8.79 45.18 -45.95
C ASN A 12 8.31 43.87 -45.28
N SER A 13 7.22 43.26 -45.74
CA SER A 13 6.62 42.05 -45.14
C SER A 13 7.63 40.89 -44.99
N TRP A 14 8.66 40.89 -45.84
CA TRP A 14 9.81 40.01 -45.77
C TRP A 14 10.65 40.15 -44.50
N ASN A 15 10.82 41.37 -43.96
CA ASN A 15 11.58 41.61 -42.74
C ASN A 15 10.85 41.07 -41.50
N ILE A 16 9.52 41.15 -41.49
CA ILE A 16 8.69 40.59 -40.41
C ILE A 16 8.77 39.05 -40.41
N LEU A 17 8.71 38.43 -41.60
CA LEU A 17 8.88 36.98 -41.76
C LEU A 17 10.28 36.51 -41.34
N LEU A 18 11.33 37.27 -41.69
CA LEU A 18 12.69 36.97 -41.26
C LEU A 18 12.85 37.10 -39.74
N PHE A 19 12.26 38.13 -39.13
CA PHE A 19 12.30 38.34 -37.68
C PHE A 19 11.65 37.17 -36.92
N ILE A 20 10.44 36.77 -37.32
CA ILE A 20 9.72 35.62 -36.73
C ILE A 20 10.53 34.33 -36.92
N GLY A 21 11.14 34.14 -38.09
CA GLY A 21 12.00 32.99 -38.35
C GLY A 21 13.20 32.91 -37.42
N VAL A 22 13.85 34.05 -37.15
CA VAL A 22 14.99 34.14 -36.21
C VAL A 22 14.55 33.87 -34.77
N GLU A 23 13.39 34.39 -34.33
CA GLU A 23 12.87 34.12 -32.98
C GLU A 23 12.55 32.64 -32.75
N ILE A 24 11.91 31.98 -33.72
CA ILE A 24 11.61 30.55 -33.62
C ILE A 24 12.92 29.75 -33.51
N LEU A 25 13.93 30.09 -34.31
CA LEU A 25 15.22 29.41 -34.30
C LEU A 25 15.94 29.62 -32.96
N PHE A 26 15.89 30.83 -32.40
CA PHE A 26 16.43 31.16 -31.09
C PHE A 26 15.78 30.31 -29.97
N TRP A 27 14.45 30.22 -29.95
CA TRP A 27 13.73 29.40 -28.96
C TRP A 27 13.95 27.90 -29.13
N MET A 28 14.18 27.45 -30.36
CA MET A 28 14.54 26.07 -30.68
C MET A 28 15.89 25.71 -30.05
N VAL A 29 16.89 26.59 -30.16
CA VAL A 29 18.22 26.40 -29.56
C VAL A 29 18.13 26.40 -28.03
N ILE A 30 17.41 27.36 -27.43
CA ILE A 30 17.22 27.42 -25.98
C ILE A 30 16.54 26.15 -25.45
N SER A 31 15.47 25.71 -26.09
CA SER A 31 14.74 24.50 -25.67
C SER A 31 15.62 23.25 -25.75
N ALA A 32 16.51 23.16 -26.75
CA ALA A 32 17.49 22.09 -26.86
C ALA A 32 18.52 22.13 -25.71
N ILE A 33 19.00 23.32 -25.34
CA ILE A 33 19.93 23.52 -24.21
C ILE A 33 19.25 23.12 -22.89
N LEU A 34 18.00 23.52 -22.66
CA LEU A 34 17.26 23.21 -21.42
C LEU A 34 17.10 21.69 -21.19
N ILE A 35 16.91 20.90 -22.26
CA ILE A 35 16.84 19.44 -22.17
C ILE A 35 18.18 18.82 -21.76
N LEU A 36 19.28 19.47 -22.13
CA LEU A 36 20.61 19.00 -21.75
C LEU A 36 20.82 19.10 -20.23
N PHE A 37 20.30 20.18 -19.63
CA PHE A 37 20.29 20.41 -18.17
C PHE A 37 19.27 19.55 -17.40
N LEU A 38 18.35 18.86 -18.08
CA LEU A 38 17.34 18.04 -17.42
C LEU A 38 17.96 16.75 -16.80
N PRO A 39 17.55 16.37 -15.57
CA PRO A 39 17.98 15.12 -14.92
C PRO A 39 17.65 13.89 -15.78
N ARG A 40 18.49 12.85 -15.70
CA ARG A 40 18.35 11.61 -16.49
C ARG A 40 16.96 10.94 -16.36
N LYS A 41 16.23 11.16 -15.27
CA LYS A 41 14.87 10.65 -15.04
C LYS A 41 13.83 11.22 -16.02
N TYR A 42 13.96 12.49 -16.41
CA TYR A 42 13.02 13.16 -17.32
C TYR A 42 13.41 13.02 -18.80
N ARG A 43 14.58 12.43 -19.07
CA ARG A 43 15.12 12.19 -20.41
C ARG A 43 14.39 11.07 -21.19
N ILE A 44 13.36 10.45 -20.62
CA ILE A 44 12.52 9.47 -21.31
C ILE A 44 11.54 10.19 -22.26
N HIS A 45 11.02 11.35 -21.85
CA HIS A 45 10.00 12.12 -22.60
C HIS A 45 10.61 13.38 -23.26
N LYS A 46 11.87 13.32 -23.72
CA LYS A 46 12.61 14.50 -24.25
C LYS A 46 11.85 15.23 -25.36
N LYS A 47 11.17 14.51 -26.24
CA LYS A 47 10.45 15.09 -27.39
C LYS A 47 9.24 15.92 -26.93
N GLU A 48 8.49 15.41 -25.95
CA GLU A 48 7.32 16.09 -25.40
C GLU A 48 7.73 17.34 -24.62
N ILE A 49 8.79 17.24 -23.81
CA ILE A 49 9.32 18.37 -23.04
C ILE A 49 9.91 19.45 -23.96
N PHE A 50 10.59 19.04 -25.05
CA PHE A 50 11.08 19.95 -26.08
C PHE A 50 9.94 20.75 -26.72
N LEU A 51 8.91 20.03 -27.17
CA LEU A 51 7.76 20.63 -27.83
C LEU A 51 7.02 21.58 -26.87
N PHE A 52 6.88 21.18 -25.61
CA PHE A 52 6.27 22.01 -24.57
C PHE A 52 7.05 23.31 -24.35
N PHE A 53 8.38 23.26 -24.18
CA PHE A 53 9.19 24.47 -24.03
C PHE A 53 9.17 25.36 -25.27
N LEU A 54 9.18 24.77 -26.47
CA LEU A 54 9.12 25.53 -27.71
C LEU A 54 7.79 26.27 -27.84
N ILE A 55 6.66 25.58 -27.65
CA ILE A 55 5.32 26.16 -27.75
C ILE A 55 5.12 27.25 -26.70
N MET A 56 5.52 27.00 -25.45
CA MET A 56 5.34 27.96 -24.35
C MET A 56 6.18 29.23 -24.53
N ASN A 57 7.44 29.10 -24.96
CA ASN A 57 8.31 30.27 -25.15
C ASN A 57 7.95 31.08 -26.42
N VAL A 58 7.55 30.41 -27.51
CA VAL A 58 7.11 31.11 -28.73
C VAL A 58 5.75 31.78 -28.51
N GLY A 59 4.81 31.13 -27.82
CA GLY A 59 3.46 31.65 -27.63
C GLY A 59 3.33 32.79 -26.60
N LEU A 60 4.16 32.76 -25.54
CA LEU A 60 4.05 33.71 -24.42
C LEU A 60 5.23 34.69 -24.33
N LEU A 61 6.21 34.60 -25.25
CA LEU A 61 7.39 35.46 -25.31
C LEU A 61 8.07 35.58 -23.92
N VAL A 62 8.17 36.80 -23.37
CA VAL A 62 8.82 37.09 -22.08
C VAL A 62 8.19 36.32 -20.91
N MET A 63 6.87 36.15 -20.91
CA MET A 63 6.18 35.40 -19.84
C MET A 63 6.48 33.90 -19.91
N GLY A 64 6.71 33.37 -21.11
CA GLY A 64 7.10 31.97 -21.31
C GLY A 64 8.44 31.65 -20.64
N VAL A 65 9.40 32.58 -20.71
CA VAL A 65 10.72 32.43 -20.07
C VAL A 65 10.60 32.32 -18.55
N VAL A 66 9.78 33.17 -17.94
CA VAL A 66 9.58 33.16 -16.48
C VAL A 66 8.95 31.85 -16.03
N ILE A 67 7.93 31.38 -16.74
CA ILE A 67 7.24 30.11 -16.43
C ILE A 67 8.19 28.92 -16.59
N THR A 68 8.96 28.87 -17.67
CA THR A 68 9.91 27.77 -17.90
C THR A 68 11.04 27.76 -16.88
N LEU A 69 11.52 28.92 -16.43
CA LEU A 69 12.51 29.02 -15.35
C LEU A 69 11.96 28.48 -14.03
N VAL A 70 10.74 28.86 -13.64
CA VAL A 70 10.08 28.37 -12.41
C VAL A 70 9.87 26.85 -12.50
N MET A 71 9.39 26.34 -13.64
CA MET A 71 9.21 24.91 -13.84
C MET A 71 10.53 24.12 -13.78
N LEU A 72 11.62 24.68 -14.33
CA LEU A 72 12.93 24.05 -14.29
C LEU A 72 13.50 24.00 -12.86
N LEU A 73 13.36 25.09 -12.10
CA LEU A 73 13.76 25.13 -10.68
C LEU A 73 12.94 24.17 -9.83
N PHE A 74 11.62 24.12 -10.03
CA PHE A 74 10.74 23.16 -9.34
C PHE A 74 11.09 21.71 -9.69
N GLY A 75 11.30 21.42 -10.98
CA GLY A 75 11.71 20.11 -11.46
C GLY A 75 13.08 19.67 -10.92
N LEU A 76 14.04 20.58 -10.83
CA LEU A 76 15.35 20.32 -10.23
C LEU A 76 15.23 20.06 -8.72
N SER A 77 14.52 20.92 -7.97
CA SER A 77 14.31 20.77 -6.53
C SER A 77 13.66 19.42 -6.19
N MET A 78 12.60 19.05 -6.92
CA MET A 78 11.91 17.78 -6.73
C MET A 78 12.72 16.57 -7.24
N ALA A 79 13.59 16.76 -8.24
CA ALA A 79 14.55 15.73 -8.66
C ALA A 79 15.70 15.52 -7.66
N THR A 80 16.08 16.57 -6.92
CA THR A 80 17.12 16.52 -5.88
C THR A 80 16.62 16.02 -4.54
N SER A 81 15.30 15.93 -4.32
CA SER A 81 14.75 15.14 -3.22
C SER A 81 15.03 13.66 -3.51
N ARG A 82 16.28 13.27 -3.25
CA ARG A 82 16.80 11.92 -3.39
C ARG A 82 16.14 11.10 -2.30
N ILE A 83 14.97 10.55 -2.61
CA ILE A 83 14.52 9.34 -1.96
C ILE A 83 15.62 8.32 -2.21
N HIS A 84 16.43 8.04 -1.19
CA HIS A 84 17.52 7.07 -1.27
C HIS A 84 16.90 5.71 -1.59
N LYS A 85 16.90 5.33 -2.86
CA LYS A 85 16.46 3.99 -3.25
C LYS A 85 17.62 3.04 -2.95
N PRO A 86 17.43 2.06 -2.06
CA PRO A 86 18.44 1.02 -1.84
C PRO A 86 18.76 0.34 -3.18
N ARG A 87 20.04 0.05 -3.41
CA ARG A 87 20.50 -0.68 -4.59
C ARG A 87 20.40 -2.17 -4.27
N TYR A 88 19.25 -2.77 -4.54
CA TYR A 88 19.08 -4.21 -4.39
C TYR A 88 19.81 -4.95 -5.52
N GLU A 89 20.57 -5.99 -5.19
CA GLU A 89 20.93 -7.02 -6.17
C GLU A 89 19.68 -7.88 -6.46
N MET A 90 19.59 -8.42 -7.67
CA MET A 90 18.51 -9.33 -8.00
C MET A 90 18.74 -10.64 -7.26
N ILE A 91 18.00 -10.84 -6.18
CA ILE A 91 17.99 -12.11 -5.45
C ILE A 91 17.32 -13.16 -6.32
N ASN A 92 18.04 -14.25 -6.61
CA ASN A 92 17.46 -15.40 -7.28
C ASN A 92 16.59 -16.19 -6.29
N PHE A 93 15.29 -15.95 -6.32
CA PHE A 93 14.33 -16.67 -5.49
C PHE A 93 14.40 -18.20 -5.64
N GLU A 94 14.83 -18.74 -6.78
CA GLU A 94 14.93 -20.19 -7.01
C GLU A 94 15.95 -20.86 -6.09
N GLU A 95 17.01 -20.14 -5.70
CA GLU A 95 18.01 -20.67 -4.77
C GLU A 95 17.43 -20.83 -3.35
N TYR A 96 16.56 -19.91 -2.94
CA TYR A 96 15.84 -19.98 -1.66
C TYR A 96 14.73 -21.00 -1.69
N THR A 97 14.07 -21.22 -2.84
CA THR A 97 12.94 -22.16 -2.88
C THR A 97 13.35 -23.62 -2.69
N SER A 98 14.60 -23.94 -3.03
CA SER A 98 15.20 -25.26 -2.78
C SER A 98 15.25 -25.65 -1.29
N SER A 99 15.27 -24.64 -0.41
CA SER A 99 15.31 -24.83 1.05
C SER A 99 13.93 -24.96 1.70
N PHE A 100 12.84 -24.64 0.97
CA PHE A 100 11.50 -24.91 1.50
C PHE A 100 11.25 -26.41 1.43
N PRO A 101 10.78 -27.05 2.51
CA PRO A 101 10.33 -28.42 2.43
C PRO A 101 9.22 -28.50 1.38
N MET A 102 9.41 -29.34 0.37
CA MET A 102 8.38 -29.58 -0.64
C MET A 102 7.23 -30.34 0.03
N VAL A 103 6.27 -29.59 0.57
CA VAL A 103 5.10 -30.17 1.19
C VAL A 103 4.15 -30.56 0.07
N HIS A 104 4.10 -31.86 -0.24
CA HIS A 104 2.99 -32.41 -1.01
C HIS A 104 1.73 -32.20 -0.18
N SER A 105 0.94 -31.20 -0.56
CA SER A 105 -0.35 -30.99 0.05
C SER A 105 -1.16 -32.28 -0.11
N LYS A 106 -1.63 -32.86 1.00
CA LYS A 106 -2.62 -33.96 0.97
C LYS A 106 -3.92 -33.53 0.26
N PHE A 107 -4.06 -32.24 -0.02
CA PHE A 107 -5.22 -31.60 -0.60
C PHE A 107 -4.79 -31.06 -1.96
N HIS A 108 -5.26 -31.73 -3.01
CA HIS A 108 -4.95 -31.47 -4.42
C HIS A 108 -5.02 -29.98 -4.79
N GLU A 109 -4.37 -29.65 -5.91
CA GLU A 109 -4.33 -28.34 -6.61
C GLU A 109 -5.67 -27.61 -6.75
N GLY A 110 -6.80 -28.27 -6.47
CA GLY A 110 -8.14 -27.69 -6.45
C GLY A 110 -8.31 -26.48 -5.52
N ILE A 111 -7.58 -26.38 -4.40
CA ILE A 111 -7.58 -25.17 -3.56
C ILE A 111 -6.87 -23.99 -4.26
N LEU A 112 -5.86 -24.27 -5.09
CA LEU A 112 -5.10 -23.26 -5.84
C LEU A 112 -5.85 -22.80 -7.09
N ALA A 113 -6.73 -23.64 -7.65
CA ALA A 113 -7.58 -23.30 -8.77
C ALA A 113 -8.83 -22.47 -8.38
N ILE A 114 -9.07 -22.22 -7.09
CA ILE A 114 -10.19 -21.42 -6.57
C ILE A 114 -10.09 -19.98 -7.10
N GLY A 115 -11.13 -19.52 -7.80
CA GLY A 115 -11.17 -18.17 -8.38
C GLY A 115 -10.42 -18.04 -9.73
N THR A 116 -9.87 -19.14 -10.26
CA THR A 116 -9.23 -19.16 -11.59
C THR A 116 -10.22 -19.56 -12.70
N LYS A 117 -9.88 -19.24 -13.96
CA LYS A 117 -10.66 -19.66 -15.14
C LYS A 117 -10.84 -21.19 -15.24
N HIS A 118 -10.02 -21.97 -14.53
CA HIS A 118 -10.08 -23.44 -14.49
C HIS A 118 -11.07 -24.00 -13.45
N ASN A 119 -11.86 -23.18 -12.75
CA ASN A 119 -12.87 -23.65 -11.78
C ASN A 119 -13.91 -24.64 -12.39
N LYS A 120 -14.03 -24.70 -13.72
CA LYS A 120 -14.92 -25.65 -14.43
C LYS A 120 -14.42 -27.10 -14.45
N SER A 121 -13.14 -27.37 -14.19
CA SER A 121 -12.58 -28.74 -14.22
C SER A 121 -12.64 -29.46 -12.86
N ILE A 122 -13.06 -28.76 -11.79
CA ILE A 122 -13.09 -29.29 -10.43
C ILE A 122 -14.47 -29.90 -10.14
N SER A 123 -14.51 -31.12 -9.62
CA SER A 123 -15.77 -31.76 -9.24
C SER A 123 -16.41 -31.09 -8.02
N THR A 124 -17.75 -31.18 -7.91
CA THR A 124 -18.51 -30.65 -6.76
C THR A 124 -17.97 -31.16 -5.42
N ASP A 125 -17.68 -32.47 -5.31
CA ASP A 125 -17.13 -33.08 -4.09
C ASP A 125 -15.75 -32.51 -3.71
N GLN A 126 -14.88 -32.28 -4.69
CA GLN A 126 -13.58 -31.64 -4.46
C GLN A 126 -13.73 -30.19 -3.98
N LYS A 127 -14.72 -29.44 -4.50
CA LYS A 127 -15.04 -28.08 -4.05
C LYS A 127 -15.51 -28.07 -2.60
N ILE A 128 -16.43 -28.96 -2.23
CA ILE A 128 -16.94 -29.08 -0.85
C ILE A 128 -15.80 -29.46 0.12
N LYS A 129 -14.95 -30.42 -0.24
CA LYS A 129 -13.76 -30.77 0.57
C LYS A 129 -12.85 -29.56 0.76
N SER A 130 -12.59 -28.81 -0.31
CA SER A 130 -11.77 -27.59 -0.28
C SER A 130 -12.38 -26.52 0.64
N LEU A 131 -13.69 -26.29 0.52
CA LEU A 131 -14.44 -25.37 1.39
C LEU A 131 -14.32 -25.74 2.87
N LYS A 132 -14.44 -27.03 3.20
CA LYS A 132 -14.28 -27.54 4.56
C LYS A 132 -12.88 -27.29 5.11
N ILE A 133 -11.84 -27.47 4.30
CA ILE A 133 -10.44 -27.24 4.69
C ILE A 133 -10.17 -25.75 4.91
N LEU A 134 -10.65 -24.89 4.00
CA LEU A 134 -10.54 -23.43 4.15
C LEU A 134 -11.21 -22.96 5.44
N TYR A 135 -12.40 -23.49 5.74
CA TYR A 135 -13.10 -23.18 6.97
C TYR A 135 -12.35 -23.65 8.22
N ASN A 136 -11.87 -24.89 8.23
CA ASN A 136 -11.20 -25.48 9.40
C ASN A 136 -9.82 -24.90 9.70
N SER A 137 -9.08 -24.47 8.68
CA SER A 137 -7.74 -23.89 8.87
C SER A 137 -7.76 -22.52 9.55
N ASN A 138 -8.92 -21.83 9.58
CA ASN A 138 -9.11 -20.54 10.23
C ASN A 138 -8.03 -19.49 9.91
N ALA A 139 -7.44 -19.57 8.71
CA ALA A 139 -6.40 -18.65 8.28
C ALA A 139 -6.99 -17.33 7.78
N GLN A 140 -6.14 -16.30 7.70
CA GLN A 140 -6.50 -14.97 7.23
C GLN A 140 -7.20 -15.01 5.87
N GLY A 141 -8.35 -14.33 5.77
CA GLY A 141 -9.10 -14.18 4.52
C GLY A 141 -9.77 -15.45 4.00
N ASN A 142 -9.73 -16.58 4.72
CA ASN A 142 -10.32 -17.83 4.22
C ASN A 142 -11.83 -17.74 4.02
N ILE A 143 -12.57 -17.05 4.89
CA ILE A 143 -14.02 -16.85 4.67
C ILE A 143 -14.26 -15.96 3.44
N GLY A 144 -13.38 -14.97 3.21
CA GLY A 144 -13.35 -14.21 1.96
C GLY A 144 -13.20 -15.11 0.72
N LYS A 145 -12.32 -16.12 0.77
CA LYS A 145 -12.18 -17.11 -0.31
C LYS A 145 -13.41 -17.98 -0.48
N ILE A 146 -14.06 -18.38 0.62
CA ILE A 146 -15.31 -19.15 0.60
C ILE A 146 -16.43 -18.36 -0.08
N LYS A 147 -16.50 -17.04 0.10
CA LYS A 147 -17.50 -16.17 -0.59
C LYS A 147 -17.44 -16.26 -2.11
N LEU A 148 -16.29 -16.58 -2.71
CA LEU A 148 -16.16 -16.76 -4.16
C LEU A 148 -17.04 -17.91 -4.69
N PHE A 149 -17.38 -18.89 -3.84
CA PHE A 149 -18.23 -20.01 -4.20
C PHE A 149 -19.73 -19.69 -4.16
N LEU A 150 -20.13 -18.50 -3.72
CA LEU A 150 -21.53 -18.06 -3.79
C LEU A 150 -22.02 -17.87 -5.25
N SER A 151 -21.09 -17.76 -6.20
CA SER A 151 -21.39 -17.65 -7.63
C SER A 151 -21.08 -18.94 -8.40
N ASP A 152 -20.86 -20.07 -7.70
CA ASP A 152 -20.56 -21.34 -8.35
C ASP A 152 -21.78 -21.88 -9.14
N SER A 153 -21.54 -22.64 -10.21
CA SER A 153 -22.60 -23.26 -11.00
C SER A 153 -23.36 -24.35 -10.25
N SER A 154 -22.72 -25.03 -9.30
CA SER A 154 -23.34 -26.07 -8.48
C SER A 154 -24.12 -25.49 -7.30
N ASP A 155 -25.41 -25.78 -7.23
CA ASP A 155 -26.30 -25.36 -6.13
C ASP A 155 -25.83 -25.90 -4.77
N GLU A 156 -25.38 -27.15 -4.72
CA GLU A 156 -24.84 -27.78 -3.51
C GLU A 156 -23.61 -27.03 -2.99
N THR A 157 -22.69 -26.66 -3.90
CA THR A 157 -21.49 -25.89 -3.56
C THR A 157 -21.86 -24.51 -3.02
N ARG A 158 -22.80 -23.81 -3.68
CA ARG A 158 -23.28 -22.49 -3.21
C ARG A 158 -23.92 -22.58 -1.83
N LEU A 159 -24.79 -23.58 -1.61
CA LEU A 159 -25.48 -23.76 -0.34
C LEU A 159 -24.51 -24.10 0.79
N TYR A 160 -23.52 -24.96 0.52
CA TYR A 160 -22.51 -25.29 1.50
C TYR A 160 -21.64 -24.08 1.86
N ALA A 161 -21.20 -23.30 0.87
CA ALA A 161 -20.47 -22.05 1.11
C ALA A 161 -21.28 -21.06 1.94
N PHE A 162 -22.57 -20.88 1.63
CA PHE A 162 -23.48 -20.03 2.40
C PHE A 162 -23.61 -20.48 3.85
N ALA A 163 -23.74 -21.79 4.10
CA ALA A 163 -23.82 -22.34 5.45
C ALA A 163 -22.55 -22.06 6.28
N LEU A 164 -21.36 -22.21 5.67
CA LEU A 164 -20.08 -21.95 6.33
C LEU A 164 -19.88 -20.46 6.67
N ILE A 165 -20.26 -19.56 5.76
CA ILE A 165 -20.21 -18.11 5.99
C ILE A 165 -21.15 -17.75 7.13
N SER A 166 -22.40 -18.23 7.07
CA SER A 166 -23.42 -17.96 8.09
C SER A 166 -23.00 -18.47 9.47
N ALA A 167 -22.41 -19.67 9.54
CA ALA A 167 -21.89 -20.23 10.79
C ALA A 167 -20.76 -19.36 11.38
N SER A 168 -19.85 -18.86 10.54
CA SER A 168 -18.78 -17.95 10.97
C SER A 168 -19.34 -16.65 11.54
N GLU A 169 -20.30 -16.05 10.85
CA GLU A 169 -20.93 -14.80 11.25
C GLU A 169 -21.71 -14.95 12.56
N GLN A 170 -22.52 -16.02 12.69
CA GLN A 170 -23.24 -16.31 13.93
C GLN A 170 -22.29 -16.52 15.11
N LYS A 171 -21.19 -17.25 14.91
CA LYS A 171 -20.17 -17.48 15.95
C LYS A 171 -19.58 -16.16 16.45
N LEU A 172 -19.12 -15.29 15.56
CA LEU A 172 -18.52 -14.02 15.96
C LEU A 172 -19.54 -13.04 16.56
N ASN A 173 -20.76 -12.99 16.02
CA ASN A 173 -21.84 -12.19 16.60
C ASN A 173 -22.21 -12.65 18.01
N GLY A 174 -22.24 -13.98 18.23
CA GLY A 174 -22.43 -14.57 19.57
C GLY A 174 -21.35 -14.12 20.55
N GLN A 175 -20.08 -14.17 20.13
CA GLN A 175 -18.95 -13.71 20.95
C GLN A 175 -19.04 -12.21 21.29
N ILE A 176 -19.37 -11.37 20.32
CA ILE A 176 -19.56 -9.92 20.56
C ILE A 176 -20.68 -9.68 21.58
N LYS A 177 -21.81 -10.39 21.44
CA LYS A 177 -22.94 -10.25 22.37
C LYS A 177 -22.55 -10.65 23.79
N GLU A 178 -21.81 -11.75 23.93
CA GLU A 178 -21.32 -12.22 25.23
C GLU A 178 -20.36 -11.21 25.87
N ILE A 179 -19.38 -10.71 25.11
CA ILE A 179 -18.40 -9.72 25.59
C ILE A 179 -19.11 -8.43 26.01
N LYS A 180 -20.07 -7.93 25.21
CA LYS A 180 -20.87 -6.75 25.59
C LYS A 180 -21.62 -6.94 26.89
N SER A 181 -22.26 -8.10 27.08
CA SER A 181 -22.94 -8.40 28.35
C SER A 181 -21.97 -8.43 29.55
N LYS A 182 -20.72 -8.87 29.34
CA LYS A 182 -19.66 -8.82 30.36
C LYS A 182 -19.24 -7.39 30.67
N ILE A 183 -19.14 -6.52 29.66
CA ILE A 183 -18.86 -5.08 29.82
C ILE A 183 -19.96 -4.43 30.67
N ASP A 184 -21.23 -4.64 30.34
CA ASP A 184 -22.37 -4.00 31.02
C ASP A 184 -22.48 -4.39 32.51
N LYS A 185 -22.05 -5.61 32.87
CA LYS A 185 -22.12 -6.14 34.23
C LYS A 185 -20.86 -5.85 35.06
N CYS A 186 -19.78 -5.39 34.42
CA CYS A 186 -18.49 -5.22 35.08
C CYS A 186 -18.42 -3.91 35.85
N LYS A 187 -18.05 -3.98 37.13
CA LYS A 187 -17.79 -2.81 37.99
C LYS A 187 -16.30 -2.49 38.17
N ASP A 188 -15.44 -3.47 37.89
CA ASP A 188 -13.99 -3.34 38.02
C ASP A 188 -13.39 -2.74 36.74
N LYS A 189 -12.65 -1.64 36.90
CA LYS A 189 -12.01 -0.91 35.80
C LYS A 189 -11.01 -1.78 35.02
N LYS A 190 -10.18 -2.59 35.68
CA LYS A 190 -9.17 -3.41 34.98
C LYS A 190 -9.81 -4.48 34.10
N LYS A 191 -10.85 -5.14 34.63
CA LYS A 191 -11.61 -6.15 33.88
C LYS A 191 -12.44 -5.53 32.76
N LEU A 192 -12.97 -4.32 32.97
CA LEU A 192 -13.65 -3.55 31.94
C LEU A 192 -12.72 -3.29 30.75
N GLU A 193 -11.51 -2.80 31.00
CA GLU A 193 -10.49 -2.56 29.96
C GLU A 193 -10.10 -3.85 29.21
N GLU A 194 -10.06 -4.99 29.90
CA GLU A 194 -9.83 -6.30 29.26
C GLU A 194 -10.98 -6.73 28.36
N HIS A 195 -12.22 -6.55 28.80
CA HIS A 195 -13.38 -6.84 27.97
C HIS A 195 -13.50 -5.89 26.77
N GLN A 196 -13.16 -4.61 26.93
CA GLN A 196 -13.04 -3.65 25.83
C GLN A 196 -11.98 -4.09 24.81
N TYR A 197 -10.79 -4.48 25.27
CA TYR A 197 -9.75 -5.02 24.38
C TYR A 197 -10.22 -6.27 23.63
N ASN A 198 -10.88 -7.21 24.32
CA ASN A 198 -11.44 -8.41 23.69
C ASN A 198 -12.54 -8.09 22.68
N LEU A 199 -13.33 -7.04 22.92
CA LEU A 199 -14.33 -6.55 21.97
C LEU A 199 -13.66 -6.00 20.70
N ALA A 200 -12.58 -5.21 20.84
CA ALA A 200 -11.80 -4.72 19.72
C ALA A 200 -11.19 -5.89 18.90
N ILE A 201 -10.66 -6.92 19.55
CA ILE A 201 -10.19 -8.14 18.86
C ILE A 201 -11.33 -8.82 18.11
N ALA A 202 -12.51 -8.98 18.71
CA ALA A 202 -13.64 -9.62 18.05
C ALA A 202 -14.08 -8.85 16.79
N TYR A 203 -14.08 -7.51 16.83
CA TYR A 203 -14.29 -6.68 15.64
C TYR A 203 -13.18 -6.85 14.60
N TRP A 204 -11.92 -6.91 15.02
CA TRP A 204 -10.82 -7.16 14.10
C TRP A 204 -10.94 -8.53 13.41
N GLN A 205 -11.43 -9.55 14.12
CA GLN A 205 -11.65 -10.88 13.54
C GLN A 205 -12.67 -10.88 12.39
N PHE A 206 -13.69 -10.01 12.41
CA PHE A 206 -14.60 -9.86 11.27
C PHE A 206 -13.87 -9.43 10.00
N ILE A 207 -12.91 -8.52 10.14
CA ILE A 207 -12.09 -7.99 9.05
C ILE A 207 -11.05 -9.04 8.63
N PHE A 208 -10.29 -9.56 9.58
CA PHE A 208 -9.19 -10.51 9.36
C PHE A 208 -9.62 -11.79 8.63
N HIS A 209 -10.79 -12.35 8.96
CA HIS A 209 -11.29 -13.55 8.30
C HIS A 209 -11.99 -13.25 6.96
N GLY A 210 -12.26 -11.98 6.64
CA GLY A 210 -12.98 -11.57 5.42
C GLY A 210 -14.50 -11.75 5.52
N ILE A 211 -15.06 -11.73 6.72
CA ILE A 211 -16.51 -11.84 6.97
C ILE A 211 -17.19 -10.49 6.71
N ALA A 212 -16.56 -9.38 7.13
CA ALA A 212 -17.04 -8.03 6.85
C ALA A 212 -17.05 -7.73 5.34
N ASN A 213 -18.09 -7.02 4.88
CA ASN A 213 -18.07 -6.32 3.59
C ASN A 213 -17.42 -4.93 3.75
N GLU A 214 -17.25 -4.20 2.65
CA GLU A 214 -16.58 -2.89 2.65
C GLU A 214 -17.16 -1.90 3.69
N HIS A 215 -18.49 -1.77 3.73
CA HIS A 215 -19.15 -0.89 4.71
C HIS A 215 -18.93 -1.35 6.16
N MET A 216 -18.98 -2.66 6.41
CA MET A 216 -18.70 -3.22 7.74
C MET A 216 -17.23 -3.02 8.14
N VAL A 217 -16.28 -3.10 7.21
CA VAL A 217 -14.86 -2.86 7.49
C VAL A 217 -14.67 -1.43 8.00
N LEU A 218 -15.24 -0.43 7.33
CA LEU A 218 -15.16 0.96 7.77
C LEU A 218 -15.80 1.15 9.16
N PHE A 219 -16.96 0.54 9.39
CA PHE A 219 -17.63 0.60 10.68
C PHE A 219 -16.81 -0.05 11.81
N TYR A 220 -16.25 -1.24 11.57
CA TYR A 220 -15.50 -1.97 12.58
C TYR A 220 -14.15 -1.33 12.89
N THR A 221 -13.42 -0.86 11.88
CA THR A 221 -12.15 -0.15 12.09
C THR A 221 -12.34 1.09 12.97
N LYS A 222 -13.35 1.92 12.67
CA LYS A 222 -13.67 3.09 13.49
C LYS A 222 -13.99 2.71 14.95
N LYS A 223 -14.81 1.69 15.16
CA LYS A 223 -15.14 1.22 16.52
C LYS A 223 -13.93 0.68 17.27
N ILE A 224 -13.05 -0.04 16.58
CA ILE A 224 -11.82 -0.55 17.18
C ILE A 224 -10.96 0.62 17.65
N GLU A 225 -10.80 1.65 16.82
CA GLU A 225 -10.01 2.84 17.18
C GLU A 225 -10.58 3.56 18.39
N GLU A 226 -11.89 3.83 18.41
CA GLU A 226 -12.57 4.46 19.55
C GLU A 226 -12.30 3.69 20.85
N ILE A 227 -12.46 2.37 20.83
CA ILE A 227 -12.23 1.51 22.00
C ILE A 227 -10.74 1.52 22.41
N LEU A 228 -9.82 1.38 21.45
CA LEU A 228 -8.40 1.25 21.75
C LEU A 228 -7.74 2.55 22.19
N GLN A 229 -8.26 3.70 21.76
CA GLN A 229 -7.78 5.01 22.23
C GLN A 229 -8.04 5.19 23.73
N GLU A 230 -9.20 4.72 24.24
CA GLU A 230 -9.54 4.76 25.67
C GLU A 230 -8.61 3.90 26.54
N ILE A 231 -8.07 2.82 25.98
CA ILE A 231 -7.19 1.86 26.69
C ILE A 231 -5.74 1.89 26.19
N SER A 232 -5.32 3.02 25.62
CA SER A 232 -4.02 3.20 24.98
C SER A 232 -2.81 3.02 25.92
N HIS A 233 -3.01 3.09 27.23
CA HIS A 233 -1.99 2.75 28.25
C HIS A 233 -1.64 1.26 28.30
N ARG A 234 -2.37 0.38 27.61
CA ARG A 234 -2.03 -1.04 27.50
C ARG A 234 -1.19 -1.29 26.27
N ALA A 235 -0.07 -1.98 26.44
CA ALA A 235 0.86 -2.28 25.35
C ALA A 235 0.17 -3.03 24.19
N ASN A 236 -0.62 -4.07 24.50
CA ASN A 236 -1.36 -4.84 23.50
C ASN A 236 -2.42 -4.03 22.75
N ALA A 237 -3.01 -3.01 23.38
CA ALA A 237 -3.95 -2.11 22.73
C ALA A 237 -3.24 -1.20 21.73
N SER A 238 -2.09 -0.65 22.12
CA SER A 238 -1.23 0.16 21.25
C SER A 238 -0.73 -0.63 20.02
N ILE A 239 -0.34 -1.90 20.19
CA ILE A 239 0.02 -2.77 19.06
C ILE A 239 -1.17 -2.96 18.10
N LEU A 240 -2.36 -3.27 18.62
CA LEU A 240 -3.53 -3.49 17.75
C LEU A 240 -3.92 -2.19 17.04
N LEU A 241 -3.84 -1.05 17.73
CA LEU A 241 -4.11 0.26 17.15
C LEU A 241 -3.14 0.56 16.00
N GLY A 242 -1.85 0.29 16.18
CA GLY A 242 -0.86 0.41 15.10
C GLY A 242 -1.16 -0.45 13.89
N LYS A 243 -1.61 -1.70 14.11
CA LYS A 243 -2.05 -2.60 13.01
C LYS A 243 -3.27 -2.06 12.27
N ILE A 244 -4.24 -1.47 12.96
CA ILE A 244 -5.41 -0.84 12.34
C ILE A 244 -5.01 0.41 11.54
N HIS A 245 -4.08 1.21 12.07
CA HIS A 245 -3.55 2.36 11.33
C HIS A 245 -2.81 1.92 10.06
N LEU A 246 -1.96 0.89 10.10
CA LEU A 246 -1.35 0.29 8.91
C LEU A 246 -2.40 -0.19 7.91
N PHE A 247 -3.38 -0.94 8.37
CA PHE A 247 -4.48 -1.44 7.53
C PHE A 247 -5.23 -0.29 6.82
N ASN A 248 -5.41 0.84 7.51
CA ASN A 248 -6.05 2.05 7.00
C ASN A 248 -5.07 2.99 6.26
N LYS A 249 -3.83 2.55 5.96
CA LYS A 249 -2.78 3.33 5.27
C LYS A 249 -2.40 4.64 5.97
N ARG A 250 -2.59 4.70 7.29
CA ARG A 250 -2.22 5.82 8.17
C ARG A 250 -0.87 5.52 8.81
N TYR A 251 0.18 5.66 8.01
CA TYR A 251 1.49 5.15 8.36
C TYR A 251 2.17 5.91 9.51
N PHE A 252 1.91 7.22 9.64
CA PHE A 252 2.45 8.02 10.74
C PHE A 252 1.78 7.65 12.07
N GLU A 253 0.45 7.54 12.09
CA GLU A 253 -0.29 7.15 13.28
C GLU A 253 0.02 5.69 13.69
N ALA A 254 0.31 4.83 12.72
CA ALA A 254 0.77 3.47 12.98
C ALA A 254 2.10 3.45 13.72
N GLU A 255 3.08 4.21 13.23
CA GLU A 255 4.40 4.33 13.85
C GLU A 255 4.30 4.85 15.29
N GLU A 256 3.52 5.90 15.52
CA GLU A 256 3.31 6.46 16.86
C GLU A 256 2.68 5.43 17.82
N ALA A 257 1.72 4.63 17.35
CA ALA A 257 1.12 3.58 18.15
C ALA A 257 2.11 2.45 18.49
N PHE A 258 2.97 2.06 17.55
CA PHE A 258 4.01 1.05 17.82
C PHE A 258 5.10 1.57 18.76
N LYS A 259 5.54 2.83 18.62
CA LYS A 259 6.46 3.47 19.57
C LYS A 259 5.89 3.50 20.97
N ARG A 260 4.61 3.86 21.11
CA ARG A 260 3.92 3.80 22.41
C ARG A 260 3.88 2.39 22.98
N ALA A 261 3.69 1.36 22.15
CA ALA A 261 3.76 -0.01 22.62
C ALA A 261 5.16 -0.37 23.17
N ILE A 262 6.22 0.11 22.52
CA ILE A 262 7.60 -0.07 22.97
C ILE A 262 7.84 0.65 24.31
N GLU A 263 7.37 1.90 24.46
CA GLU A 263 7.44 2.65 25.73
C GLU A 263 6.72 1.92 26.88
N LEU A 264 5.67 1.16 26.55
CA LEU A 264 4.91 0.34 27.51
C LEU A 264 5.56 -1.03 27.78
N GLY A 265 6.78 -1.28 27.28
CA GLY A 265 7.59 -2.47 27.59
C GLY A 265 7.53 -3.59 26.55
N VAL A 266 6.94 -3.36 25.37
CA VAL A 266 7.00 -4.33 24.26
C VAL A 266 8.39 -4.30 23.64
N ASN A 267 8.96 -5.47 23.37
CA ASN A 267 10.22 -5.55 22.65
C ASN A 267 10.06 -5.00 21.23
N GLU A 268 10.92 -4.06 20.83
CA GLU A 268 10.96 -3.48 19.48
C GLU A 268 11.01 -4.56 18.39
N SER A 269 11.72 -5.69 18.64
CA SER A 269 11.79 -6.82 17.71
C SER A 269 10.42 -7.39 17.33
N SER A 270 9.45 -7.35 18.27
CA SER A 270 8.10 -7.89 18.09
C SER A 270 7.22 -7.02 17.18
N VAL A 271 7.57 -5.74 17.01
CA VAL A 271 6.87 -4.79 16.14
C VAL A 271 7.72 -4.30 14.97
N ALA A 272 8.96 -4.78 14.85
CA ALA A 272 9.93 -4.34 13.86
C ALA A 272 9.44 -4.49 12.42
N THR A 273 8.75 -5.60 12.09
CA THR A 273 8.20 -5.80 10.73
C THR A 273 7.12 -4.77 10.39
N PHE A 274 6.29 -4.38 11.34
CA PHE A 274 5.26 -3.36 11.16
C PHE A 274 5.84 -1.95 11.07
N LEU A 275 6.89 -1.65 11.85
CA LEU A 275 7.63 -0.39 11.77
C LEU A 275 8.36 -0.27 10.41
N ALA A 276 8.97 -1.35 9.95
CA ALA A 276 9.59 -1.42 8.63
C ALA A 276 8.57 -1.18 7.51
N GLU A 277 7.38 -1.80 7.59
CA GLU A 277 6.28 -1.57 6.65
C GLU A 277 5.84 -0.10 6.64
N ALA A 278 5.64 0.49 7.81
CA ALA A 278 5.28 1.91 7.93
C ALA A 278 6.34 2.81 7.27
N LYS A 279 7.63 2.59 7.56
CA LYS A 279 8.73 3.37 6.98
C LYS A 279 8.90 3.17 5.48
N TYR A 280 8.69 1.95 5.00
CA TYR A 280 8.74 1.65 3.58
C TYR A 280 7.68 2.45 2.81
N GLU A 281 6.44 2.48 3.31
CA GLU A 281 5.34 3.22 2.72
C GLU A 281 5.52 4.75 2.82
N GLN A 282 6.13 5.23 3.90
CA GLN A 282 6.58 6.62 4.05
C GLN A 282 7.76 6.98 3.13
N ARG A 283 8.35 6.00 2.43
CA ARG A 283 9.56 6.13 1.58
C ARG A 283 10.84 6.48 2.34
N GLU A 284 10.88 6.16 3.64
CA GLU A 284 12.03 6.33 4.53
C GLU A 284 12.87 5.04 4.56
N TYR A 285 13.44 4.67 3.41
CA TYR A 285 14.10 3.38 3.23
C TYR A 285 15.36 3.17 4.10
N SER A 286 16.00 4.25 4.57
CA SER A 286 17.11 4.16 5.52
C SER A 286 16.69 3.54 6.85
N GLU A 287 15.50 3.88 7.33
CA GLU A 287 14.95 3.35 8.59
C GLU A 287 14.44 1.91 8.43
N VAL A 288 14.00 1.53 7.22
CA VAL A 288 13.57 0.15 6.94
C VAL A 288 14.70 -0.85 7.22
N SER A 289 15.93 -0.53 6.82
CA SER A 289 17.09 -1.40 7.07
C SER A 289 17.33 -1.64 8.56
N LYS A 290 17.17 -0.60 9.39
CA LYS A 290 17.33 -0.71 10.85
C LYS A 290 16.38 -1.74 11.45
N TYR A 291 15.11 -1.73 11.04
CA TYR A 291 14.10 -2.66 11.56
C TYR A 291 14.20 -4.07 10.94
N MET A 292 14.75 -4.20 9.74
CA MET A 292 14.91 -5.49 9.06
C MET A 292 16.16 -6.26 9.48
N GLN A 293 17.09 -5.65 10.23
CA GLN A 293 18.31 -6.29 10.75
C GLN A 293 18.08 -7.09 12.05
N ASN A 294 16.94 -7.75 12.22
CA ASN A 294 16.72 -8.66 13.33
C ASN A 294 17.25 -10.06 12.96
N GLU A 295 18.20 -10.60 13.73
CA GLU A 295 18.77 -11.94 13.51
C GLU A 295 17.72 -13.05 13.53
N GLU A 296 16.63 -12.89 14.28
CA GLU A 296 15.51 -13.84 14.31
C GLU A 296 14.88 -14.05 12.92
N PHE A 297 14.96 -13.04 12.03
CA PHE A 297 14.44 -13.13 10.67
C PHE A 297 15.27 -14.04 9.75
N THR A 298 16.49 -14.41 10.15
CA THR A 298 17.28 -15.40 9.41
C THR A 298 16.68 -16.80 9.48
N ILE A 299 15.91 -17.10 10.54
CA ILE A 299 15.30 -18.40 10.80
C ILE A 299 13.91 -18.48 10.16
N ASP A 300 13.13 -17.39 10.13
CA ASP A 300 11.84 -17.37 9.43
C ASP A 300 12.09 -17.33 7.92
N LEU A 301 11.84 -18.46 7.25
CA LEU A 301 12.01 -18.63 5.80
C LEU A 301 11.26 -17.57 4.96
N ARG A 302 10.18 -16.96 5.49
CA ARG A 302 9.44 -15.89 4.81
C ARG A 302 10.14 -14.54 4.93
N MET A 303 10.84 -14.31 6.03
CA MET A 303 11.52 -13.04 6.33
C MET A 303 12.98 -13.05 5.89
N LYS A 304 13.60 -14.23 5.77
CA LYS A 304 15.01 -14.38 5.38
C LYS A 304 15.38 -13.62 4.10
N PRO A 305 14.62 -13.69 2.98
CA PRO A 305 14.95 -12.91 1.79
C PRO A 305 14.93 -11.40 2.06
N LEU A 306 13.96 -10.92 2.86
CA LEU A 306 13.89 -9.50 3.22
C LEU A 306 15.07 -9.09 4.09
N TYR A 307 15.42 -9.90 5.09
CA TYR A 307 16.60 -9.67 5.93
C TYR A 307 17.86 -9.51 5.09
N GLU A 308 18.09 -10.40 4.11
CA GLU A 308 19.28 -10.37 3.27
C GLU A 308 19.34 -9.12 2.35
N ILE A 309 18.23 -8.78 1.68
CA ILE A 309 18.14 -7.54 0.87
C ILE A 309 18.51 -6.31 1.70
N TRP A 310 17.97 -6.21 2.91
CA TRP A 310 18.14 -5.02 3.74
C TRP A 310 19.46 -5.02 4.53
N LYS A 311 20.14 -6.16 4.64
CA LYS A 311 21.48 -6.29 5.22
C LYS A 311 22.58 -5.79 4.28
N GLU A 312 22.45 -6.07 2.99
CA GLU A 312 23.47 -5.76 1.97
C GLU A 312 23.51 -4.28 1.54
N ASN A 313 22.42 -3.54 1.80
CA ASN A 313 22.26 -2.13 1.41
C ASN A 313 22.99 -1.12 2.32
N LYS A 314 24.17 -1.46 2.86
CA LYS A 314 25.04 -0.51 3.59
C LYS A 314 25.97 0.29 2.69
#